data_AF-A0A2E5VB46-F1
#
_entry.id   AF-A0A2E5VB46-F1
#
_cell.length_a   1.000
_cell.length_b   1.000
_cell.length_c   1.000
_cell.angle_alpha   90.00
_cell.angle_beta   90.00
_cell.angle_gamma   90.00
#
_symmetry.space_group_name_H-M   'P 1'
#
loop_
_entity.id
_entity.type
_entity.pdbx_description
1 polymer ?
#
loop_
_entity_poly.entity_id
_entity_poly.type
_entity_poly.pdbx_seq_one_letter_code
_entity_poly.pdbx_strand_id
1 'polypeptide(L)'
;MIKSMDKLSPLDFEIATKKNKDAAIVRPSLSYWEDAWIRLIGNKRSLTSLIIIILLIFFTLVGPMIWKIDPSEQDLDQISSPPGIDRSAIIIEPYSTWDGIRSRATSSTLNSFQELAAPTFINIEGLPSTQFVRLSWSYVMGSSGYRIYRNKFDPGPDDSLGLPMADILSANQISFEDRLNLEPEKYWYSIVALDSTGRESREYNTILVEVTRAISKQEAIEKGIVSNNQSLEIGDTVYLNFHPLGTDYLGRDMLSRLMHGARVSLFIGVLAPIFFVILGVVYGSAAGFLGGRVDQYLMRFADFVVALPFLLFMILFKIAFGIGPGESGVMPMLLALVLLSWPATARLVRGQVLQIREEGYILASQLLGAKTYFLILRHMIPNTIGVILVTLTFAIPSVIFVEAFLSFIGMGVVPPTPSWGSMCNEGLQTMLNHPHEIIFPASLISITVLAFNLLGDGLRDALDAKMRSKE
;
A
#
# COMPACT_ATOMS: atom_id res chain seq x y z
N MET A 1 11.17 82.51 5.81
CA MET A 1 12.07 83.30 4.94
C MET A 1 11.41 83.35 3.56
N ILE A 2 10.88 84.51 3.18
CA ILE A 2 10.15 84.75 1.94
C ILE A 2 11.16 85.02 0.81
N LYS A 3 10.83 84.57 -0.42
CA LYS A 3 11.45 84.79 -1.75
C LYS A 3 12.33 83.66 -2.33
N SER A 4 11.75 82.93 -3.28
CA SER A 4 12.03 83.17 -4.71
C SER A 4 10.83 82.70 -5.54
N MET A 5 9.90 83.61 -5.79
CA MET A 5 8.69 83.37 -6.58
C MET A 5 8.87 83.98 -7.98
N ASP A 6 10.07 83.80 -8.57
CA ASP A 6 10.45 84.40 -9.85
C ASP A 6 11.02 83.32 -10.78
N LYS A 7 10.12 82.80 -11.61
CA LYS A 7 10.28 82.28 -13.00
C LYS A 7 9.28 81.15 -13.24
N LEU A 8 8.00 81.50 -13.30
CA LEU A 8 7.02 80.69 -14.02
C LEU A 8 7.08 81.14 -15.48
N SER A 9 7.39 80.22 -16.38
CA SER A 9 7.42 80.46 -17.82
C SER A 9 6.00 80.32 -18.42
N PRO A 10 5.71 80.91 -19.60
CA PRO A 10 4.42 80.73 -20.26
C PRO A 10 4.04 79.27 -20.52
N LEU A 11 5.04 78.37 -20.61
CA LEU A 11 4.87 76.92 -20.78
C LEU A 11 4.31 76.24 -19.51
N ASP A 12 4.52 76.81 -18.32
CA ASP A 12 4.01 76.25 -17.06
C ASP A 12 2.49 76.47 -16.88
N PHE A 13 1.88 77.26 -17.77
CA PHE A 13 0.44 77.55 -17.84
C PHE A 13 -0.24 76.96 -19.06
N GLU A 14 0.47 76.17 -19.88
CA GLU A 14 -0.22 75.35 -20.87
C GLU A 14 -1.07 74.32 -20.14
N ILE A 15 -2.33 74.19 -20.54
CA ILE A 15 -3.22 73.14 -20.03
C ILE A 15 -2.48 71.84 -20.26
N ALA A 16 -2.10 71.15 -19.18
CA ALA A 16 -1.56 69.81 -19.28
C ALA A 16 -2.59 68.99 -20.05
N THR A 17 -2.35 68.77 -21.34
CA THR A 17 -3.15 67.83 -22.11
C THR A 17 -2.88 66.53 -21.39
N LYS A 18 -3.87 66.08 -20.63
CA LYS A 18 -3.88 64.76 -20.02
C LYS A 18 -3.84 63.82 -21.22
N LYS A 19 -2.65 63.54 -21.73
CA LYS A 19 -2.40 62.36 -22.54
C LYS A 19 -2.78 61.25 -21.59
N ASN A 20 -4.04 60.83 -21.68
CA ASN A 20 -4.51 59.54 -21.20
C ASN A 20 -3.67 58.49 -21.93
N LYS A 21 -2.41 58.36 -21.49
CA LYS A 21 -1.65 57.13 -21.54
C LYS A 21 -1.99 56.26 -20.33
N ASP A 22 -3.05 56.60 -19.60
CA ASP A 22 -3.94 55.59 -19.07
C ASP A 22 -4.69 54.99 -20.26
N ALA A 23 -3.96 54.26 -21.12
CA ALA A 23 -4.59 53.19 -21.87
C ALA A 23 -5.25 52.36 -20.78
N ALA A 24 -6.57 52.48 -20.65
CA ALA A 24 -7.34 51.66 -19.75
C ALA A 24 -6.82 50.25 -19.99
N ILE A 25 -6.12 49.68 -19.01
CA ILE A 25 -5.67 48.30 -19.09
C ILE A 25 -6.97 47.53 -18.97
N VAL A 26 -7.69 47.41 -20.09
CA VAL A 26 -8.85 46.56 -20.24
C VAL A 26 -8.26 45.17 -20.17
N ARG A 27 -8.08 44.67 -18.95
CA ARG A 27 -7.78 43.27 -18.72
C ARG A 27 -8.93 42.52 -19.39
N PRO A 28 -8.67 41.57 -20.30
CA PRO A 28 -9.72 40.79 -20.90
C PRO A 28 -10.59 40.19 -19.78
N SER A 29 -11.91 40.26 -19.93
CA SER A 29 -12.84 39.68 -18.96
C SER A 29 -12.71 38.16 -19.02
N LEU A 30 -11.90 37.60 -18.12
CA LEU A 30 -11.75 36.15 -17.99
C LEU A 30 -13.08 35.53 -17.58
N SER A 31 -13.36 34.32 -18.07
CA SER A 31 -14.49 33.54 -17.58
C SER A 31 -14.29 33.19 -16.10
N TYR A 32 -15.38 33.04 -15.34
CA TYR A 32 -15.32 32.57 -13.94
C TYR A 32 -14.50 31.27 -13.81
N TRP A 33 -14.63 30.37 -14.78
CA TRP A 33 -13.90 29.11 -14.82
C TRP A 33 -12.42 29.26 -15.16
N GLU A 34 -12.10 30.20 -16.03
CA GLU A 34 -10.73 30.50 -16.42
C GLU A 34 -9.97 31.15 -15.26
N ASP A 35 -10.62 32.07 -14.57
CA ASP A 35 -10.10 32.72 -13.37
C ASP A 35 -9.92 31.73 -12.20
N ALA A 36 -10.90 30.85 -11.97
CA ALA A 36 -10.76 29.77 -10.99
C ALA A 36 -9.60 28.82 -11.33
N TRP A 37 -9.42 28.46 -12.60
CA TRP A 37 -8.33 27.60 -13.04
C TRP A 37 -6.95 28.24 -12.84
N ILE A 38 -6.79 29.52 -13.17
CA ILE A 38 -5.55 30.26 -12.95
C ILE A 38 -5.20 30.31 -11.45
N ARG A 39 -6.20 30.53 -10.58
CA ARG A 39 -6.01 30.53 -9.12
C ARG A 39 -5.61 29.16 -8.59
N LEU A 40 -6.22 28.09 -9.11
CA LEU A 40 -5.92 26.72 -8.73
C LEU A 40 -4.46 26.39 -9.02
N ILE A 41 -3.99 26.65 -10.23
CA ILE A 41 -2.58 26.41 -10.63
C ILE A 41 -1.62 27.34 -9.89
N GLY A 42 -2.04 28.57 -9.58
CA GLY A 42 -1.25 29.52 -8.81
C GLY A 42 -1.02 29.09 -7.36
N ASN A 43 -1.86 28.23 -6.80
CA ASN A 43 -1.70 27.72 -5.44
C ASN A 43 -0.67 26.56 -5.41
N LYS A 44 0.49 26.81 -4.79
CA LYS A 44 1.56 25.80 -4.65
C LYS A 44 1.06 24.45 -4.09
N ARG A 45 0.14 24.47 -3.11
CA ARG A 45 -0.41 23.25 -2.49
C ARG A 45 -1.27 22.46 -3.47
N SER A 46 -2.11 23.16 -4.22
CA SER A 46 -2.96 22.55 -5.24
C SER A 46 -2.15 22.02 -6.43
N LEU A 47 -1.11 22.74 -6.84
CA LEU A 47 -0.22 22.27 -7.90
C LEU A 47 0.53 21.00 -7.48
N THR A 48 1.05 20.95 -6.25
CA THR A 48 1.71 19.73 -5.74
C THR A 48 0.76 18.54 -5.68
N SER A 49 -0.49 18.74 -5.25
CA SER A 49 -1.45 17.64 -5.21
C SER A 49 -1.88 17.18 -6.60
N LEU A 50 -2.03 18.10 -7.56
CA LEU A 50 -2.33 17.76 -8.95
C LEU A 50 -1.22 16.90 -9.56
N ILE A 51 0.05 17.24 -9.31
CA ILE A 51 1.20 16.44 -9.76
C ILE A 51 1.16 15.03 -9.14
N ILE A 52 0.90 14.93 -7.83
CA ILE A 52 0.78 13.63 -7.14
C ILE A 52 -0.35 12.79 -7.76
N ILE A 53 -1.52 13.37 -8.00
CA ILE A 53 -2.65 12.67 -8.60
C ILE A 53 -2.31 12.20 -10.02
N ILE A 54 -1.64 13.03 -10.83
CA ILE A 54 -1.18 12.64 -12.17
C ILE A 54 -0.21 11.46 -12.09
N LEU A 55 0.75 11.50 -11.16
CA LEU A 55 1.69 10.40 -10.94
C LEU A 55 0.98 9.12 -10.48
N LEU A 56 -0.04 9.23 -9.62
CA LEU A 56 -0.85 8.09 -9.18
C LEU A 56 -1.66 7.48 -10.33
N ILE A 57 -2.25 8.32 -11.19
CA ILE A 57 -2.96 7.87 -12.39
C ILE A 57 -1.99 7.15 -13.34
N PHE A 58 -0.79 7.71 -13.53
CA PHE A 58 0.26 7.08 -14.34
C PHE A 58 0.70 5.74 -13.75
N PHE A 59 0.98 5.70 -12.44
CA PHE A 59 1.32 4.48 -11.70
C PHE A 59 0.24 3.39 -11.85
N THR A 60 -1.02 3.80 -11.84
CA THR A 60 -2.17 2.89 -11.90
C THR A 60 -2.45 2.37 -13.33
N LEU A 61 -2.38 3.24 -14.33
CA LEU A 61 -2.73 2.90 -15.71
C LEU A 61 -1.53 2.33 -16.48
N VAL A 62 -0.40 3.02 -16.42
CA VAL A 62 0.81 2.70 -17.20
C VAL A 62 1.71 1.71 -16.46
N GLY A 63 1.73 1.73 -15.12
CA GLY A 63 2.54 0.83 -14.31
C GLY A 63 2.41 -0.64 -14.73
N PRO A 64 1.20 -1.24 -14.77
CA PRO A 64 1.03 -2.63 -15.17
C PRO A 64 1.26 -2.92 -16.66
N MET A 65 1.40 -1.88 -17.51
CA MET A 65 1.83 -2.09 -18.89
C MET A 65 3.36 -2.26 -18.98
N ILE A 66 4.09 -1.62 -18.07
CA ILE A 66 5.55 -1.71 -17.94
C ILE A 66 5.93 -2.97 -17.15
N TRP A 67 5.30 -3.17 -16.00
CA TRP A 67 5.55 -4.27 -15.08
C TRP A 67 4.49 -5.35 -15.25
N LYS A 68 4.79 -6.39 -16.03
CA LYS A 68 3.82 -7.41 -16.48
C LYS A 68 3.76 -8.67 -15.59
N ILE A 69 4.35 -8.62 -14.39
CA ILE A 69 4.31 -9.74 -13.44
C ILE A 69 2.89 -9.88 -12.92
N ASP A 70 2.36 -11.10 -12.87
CA ASP A 70 1.01 -11.36 -12.35
C ASP A 70 0.98 -11.05 -10.83
N PRO A 71 0.06 -10.19 -10.35
CA PRO A 71 -0.02 -9.85 -8.92
C PRO A 71 -0.41 -11.03 -8.00
N SER A 72 -0.83 -12.15 -8.57
CA SER A 72 -1.22 -13.38 -7.86
C SER A 72 -0.18 -14.50 -7.95
N GLU A 73 0.84 -14.36 -8.80
CA GLU A 73 1.93 -15.33 -8.94
C GLU A 73 2.79 -15.36 -7.67
N GLN A 74 3.09 -16.56 -7.19
CA GLN A 74 3.79 -16.81 -5.94
C GLN A 74 5.21 -17.30 -6.23
N ASP A 75 6.22 -16.62 -5.67
CA ASP A 75 7.60 -17.09 -5.65
C ASP A 75 7.98 -17.58 -4.24
N LEU A 76 7.93 -18.91 -4.05
CA LEU A 76 8.20 -19.54 -2.76
C LEU A 76 9.64 -19.38 -2.27
N ASP A 77 10.60 -19.11 -3.18
CA ASP A 77 12.01 -18.89 -2.82
C ASP A 77 12.24 -17.49 -2.26
N GLN A 78 11.27 -16.60 -2.46
CA GLN A 78 11.35 -15.19 -2.12
C GLN A 78 10.14 -14.80 -1.26
N ILE A 79 9.75 -15.60 -0.26
CA ILE A 79 8.67 -15.23 0.69
C ILE A 79 9.13 -14.08 1.59
N SER A 80 8.25 -13.09 1.80
CA SER A 80 8.45 -11.94 2.69
C SER A 80 9.79 -11.23 2.53
N SER A 81 10.29 -11.24 1.30
CA SER A 81 11.61 -10.76 0.96
C SER A 81 11.61 -9.23 0.94
N PRO A 82 12.51 -8.54 1.67
CA PRO A 82 12.53 -7.09 1.72
C PRO A 82 12.93 -6.49 0.36
N PRO A 83 12.68 -5.20 0.10
CA PRO A 83 13.16 -4.52 -1.11
C PRO A 83 14.68 -4.69 -1.28
N GLY A 84 15.13 -5.13 -2.46
CA GLY A 84 16.55 -5.39 -2.69
C GLY A 84 16.88 -5.87 -4.10
N ILE A 85 18.14 -5.68 -4.48
CA ILE A 85 18.67 -6.01 -5.82
C ILE A 85 19.33 -7.40 -5.85
N ASP A 86 19.94 -7.84 -4.73
CA ASP A 86 20.66 -9.13 -4.71
C ASP A 86 19.71 -10.31 -4.50
N ARG A 87 19.38 -10.94 -5.63
CA ARG A 87 18.53 -12.12 -5.73
C ARG A 87 19.27 -13.29 -6.35
N SER A 88 20.53 -13.49 -5.97
CA SER A 88 21.29 -14.67 -6.41
C SER A 88 20.89 -15.93 -5.64
N ALA A 89 20.94 -17.07 -6.32
CA ALA A 89 20.84 -18.41 -5.75
C ALA A 89 21.90 -19.31 -6.40
N ILE A 90 22.43 -20.27 -5.64
CA ILE A 90 23.34 -21.30 -6.15
C ILE A 90 22.56 -22.50 -6.67
N ILE A 91 23.08 -23.12 -7.72
CA ILE A 91 22.53 -24.37 -8.25
C ILE A 91 23.00 -25.53 -7.38
N ILE A 92 22.04 -26.33 -6.92
CA ILE A 92 22.31 -27.54 -6.14
C ILE A 92 21.67 -28.77 -6.76
N GLU A 93 22.14 -29.93 -6.32
CA GLU A 93 21.56 -31.21 -6.70
C GLU A 93 20.09 -31.32 -6.24
N PRO A 94 19.26 -32.07 -6.97
CA PRO A 94 17.94 -32.45 -6.47
C PRO A 94 18.04 -33.13 -5.12
N TYR A 95 16.98 -33.01 -4.32
CA TYR A 95 16.92 -33.62 -3.01
C TYR A 95 17.28 -35.12 -3.06
N SER A 96 18.25 -35.50 -2.23
CA SER A 96 18.62 -36.89 -1.97
C SER A 96 18.75 -37.14 -0.47
N THR A 97 18.44 -38.36 -0.04
CA THR A 97 18.61 -38.76 1.35
C THR A 97 20.10 -38.87 1.69
N TRP A 98 20.51 -38.30 2.81
CA TRP A 98 21.87 -38.41 3.29
C TRP A 98 21.98 -39.47 4.39
N ASP A 99 22.79 -40.51 4.15
CA ASP A 99 22.99 -41.60 5.11
C ASP A 99 23.87 -41.23 6.31
N GLY A 100 24.48 -40.03 6.26
CA GLY A 100 25.41 -39.54 7.27
C GLY A 100 26.75 -40.27 7.24
N ILE A 101 27.62 -39.87 8.17
CA ILE A 101 28.96 -40.44 8.36
C ILE A 101 28.99 -41.11 9.73
N ARG A 102 29.44 -42.37 9.75
CA ARG A 102 29.62 -43.15 10.98
C ARG A 102 31.08 -43.49 11.20
N SER A 103 31.55 -43.30 12.43
CA SER A 103 32.86 -43.75 12.88
C SER A 103 32.90 -45.27 12.99
N ARG A 104 34.04 -45.85 12.60
CA ARG A 104 34.35 -47.28 12.82
C ARG A 104 34.94 -47.54 14.22
N ALA A 105 35.08 -46.50 15.05
CA ALA A 105 35.57 -46.65 16.41
C ALA A 105 34.63 -47.55 17.23
N THR A 106 35.20 -48.53 17.92
CA THR A 106 34.48 -49.34 18.90
C THR A 106 34.29 -48.51 20.17
N SER A 107 33.03 -48.33 20.58
CA SER A 107 32.67 -47.64 21.82
C SER A 107 33.36 -48.30 23.02
N SER A 108 34.42 -47.69 23.54
CA SER A 108 35.01 -48.09 24.81
C SER A 108 34.20 -47.47 25.93
N THR A 109 33.51 -48.28 26.72
CA THR A 109 32.87 -47.85 27.97
C THR A 109 33.97 -47.53 28.99
N LEU A 110 34.50 -46.30 28.93
CA LEU A 110 35.39 -45.77 29.96
C LEU A 110 34.56 -45.26 31.14
N ASN A 111 35.12 -45.39 32.34
CA ASN A 111 34.46 -45.05 33.60
C ASN A 111 33.95 -43.60 33.62
N SER A 112 32.81 -43.42 34.27
CA SER A 112 31.91 -42.25 34.29
C SER A 112 32.45 -40.95 34.91
N PHE A 113 33.76 -40.69 34.88
CA PHE A 113 34.38 -39.54 35.55
C PHE A 113 35.45 -38.81 34.75
N GLN A 114 35.61 -39.11 33.46
CA GLN A 114 36.55 -38.40 32.60
C GLN A 114 35.84 -37.26 31.86
N GLU A 115 36.35 -36.03 31.97
CA GLU A 115 35.87 -34.90 31.17
C GLU A 115 36.04 -35.25 29.68
N LEU A 116 34.96 -35.12 28.92
CA LEU A 116 34.95 -35.39 27.49
C LEU A 116 35.58 -34.21 26.74
N ALA A 117 36.52 -34.48 25.86
CA ALA A 117 37.09 -33.44 25.00
C ALA A 117 36.03 -32.87 24.04
N ALA A 118 36.20 -31.61 23.64
CA ALA A 118 35.39 -31.03 22.57
C ALA A 118 35.52 -31.84 21.25
N PRO A 119 34.42 -31.98 20.49
CA PRO A 119 34.49 -32.47 19.11
C PRO A 119 35.44 -31.61 18.26
N THR A 120 36.39 -32.26 17.57
CA THR A 120 37.38 -31.57 16.73
C THR A 120 37.16 -31.87 15.24
N PHE A 121 37.74 -31.05 14.38
CA PHE A 121 37.64 -31.16 12.91
C PHE A 121 36.19 -31.14 12.41
N ILE A 122 35.43 -30.12 12.82
CA ILE A 122 34.09 -29.91 12.27
C ILE A 122 34.23 -29.47 10.81
N ASN A 123 33.71 -30.26 9.88
CA ASN A 123 33.70 -29.95 8.45
C ASN A 123 32.28 -29.76 7.95
N ILE A 124 32.14 -28.97 6.90
CA ILE A 124 30.91 -28.76 6.16
C ILE A 124 30.92 -29.73 4.96
N GLU A 125 29.90 -30.57 4.87
CA GLU A 125 29.76 -31.56 3.80
C GLU A 125 28.87 -30.99 2.68
N GLY A 126 29.47 -30.62 1.55
CA GLY A 126 28.78 -29.99 0.42
C GLY A 126 28.63 -28.48 0.57
N LEU A 127 27.73 -27.88 -0.23
CA LEU A 127 27.50 -26.43 -0.23
C LEU A 127 26.36 -26.08 0.75
N PRO A 128 26.63 -25.31 1.82
CA PRO A 128 25.58 -24.82 2.72
C PRO A 128 24.54 -24.01 1.98
N SER A 129 23.29 -24.44 2.10
CA SER A 129 22.20 -23.82 1.38
C SER A 129 20.92 -23.77 2.19
N THR A 130 19.94 -23.01 1.70
CA THR A 130 18.58 -22.97 2.26
C THR A 130 17.87 -24.34 2.26
N GLN A 131 18.40 -25.34 1.54
CA GLN A 131 17.85 -26.70 1.56
C GLN A 131 18.44 -27.60 2.65
N PHE A 132 19.74 -27.47 2.92
CA PHE A 132 20.44 -28.23 3.96
C PHE A 132 21.77 -27.60 4.38
N VAL A 133 22.16 -27.87 5.62
CA VAL A 133 23.52 -27.73 6.14
C VAL A 133 23.94 -29.09 6.69
N ARG A 134 25.01 -29.67 6.13
CA ARG A 134 25.55 -30.95 6.59
C ARG A 134 26.88 -30.73 7.29
N LEU A 135 27.01 -31.31 8.48
CA LEU A 135 28.18 -31.21 9.33
C LEU A 135 28.73 -32.59 9.62
N SER A 136 30.05 -32.71 9.67
CA SER A 136 30.77 -33.90 10.12
C SER A 136 31.85 -33.52 11.14
N TRP A 137 32.17 -34.41 12.08
CA TRP A 137 33.20 -34.15 13.09
C TRP A 137 33.97 -35.43 13.45
N SER A 138 35.04 -35.29 14.22
CA SER A 138 35.82 -36.44 14.69
C SER A 138 35.16 -37.11 15.89
N TYR A 139 35.24 -38.44 15.93
CA TYR A 139 34.75 -39.25 17.04
C TYR A 139 35.42 -38.86 18.37
N VAL A 140 34.63 -38.57 19.39
CA VAL A 140 35.10 -38.27 20.75
C VAL A 140 35.10 -39.55 21.58
N MET A 141 36.28 -39.94 22.05
CA MET A 141 36.45 -41.15 22.88
C MET A 141 35.68 -41.02 24.20
N GLY A 142 34.92 -42.06 24.55
CA GLY A 142 34.13 -42.10 25.79
C GLY A 142 32.78 -41.37 25.73
N SER A 143 32.47 -40.69 24.61
CA SER A 143 31.17 -40.08 24.39
C SER A 143 30.08 -41.13 24.20
N SER A 144 28.85 -40.85 24.67
CA SER A 144 27.66 -41.65 24.40
C SER A 144 26.89 -41.15 23.16
N GLY A 145 27.11 -39.90 22.78
CA GLY A 145 26.33 -39.19 21.78
C GLY A 145 26.71 -37.71 21.69
N TYR A 146 26.01 -36.96 20.85
CA TYR A 146 26.29 -35.54 20.64
C TYR A 146 25.00 -34.73 20.65
N ARG A 147 25.07 -33.50 21.16
CA ARG A 147 24.02 -32.51 21.02
C ARG A 147 24.51 -31.39 20.11
N ILE A 148 23.67 -31.02 19.15
CA ILE A 148 23.96 -29.97 18.19
C ILE A 148 23.08 -28.77 18.51
N TYR A 149 23.71 -27.60 18.59
CA TYR A 149 23.05 -26.33 18.78
C TYR A 149 23.23 -25.44 17.56
N ARG A 150 22.25 -24.58 17.30
CA ARG A 150 22.30 -23.55 16.26
C ARG A 150 21.99 -22.18 16.85
N ASN A 151 22.83 -21.21 16.55
CA ASN A 151 22.62 -19.80 16.89
C ASN A 151 22.83 -18.90 15.66
N LYS A 152 22.11 -17.77 15.59
CA LYS A 152 22.37 -16.69 14.61
C LYS A 152 23.51 -15.78 15.06
N PHE A 153 23.82 -15.77 16.35
CA PHE A 153 24.88 -14.96 16.95
C PHE A 153 26.04 -15.84 17.40
N ASP A 154 27.23 -15.24 17.45
CA ASP A 154 28.41 -15.89 18.03
C ASP A 154 28.09 -16.28 19.49
N PRO A 155 28.28 -17.55 19.89
CA PRO A 155 27.97 -18.01 21.24
C PRO A 155 28.76 -17.29 22.33
N GLY A 156 29.90 -16.68 22.00
CA GLY A 156 30.69 -15.85 22.91
C GLY A 156 31.17 -16.59 24.17
N PRO A 157 31.67 -15.87 25.18
CA PRO A 157 32.17 -16.46 26.44
C PRO A 157 31.05 -16.87 27.42
N ASP A 158 29.80 -16.48 27.15
CA ASP A 158 28.65 -16.76 28.02
C ASP A 158 27.94 -18.09 27.66
N ASP A 159 28.58 -18.93 26.85
CA ASP A 159 28.07 -20.24 26.39
C ASP A 159 26.63 -20.17 25.84
N SER A 160 26.33 -19.10 25.10
CA SER A 160 25.02 -18.89 24.49
C SER A 160 24.89 -19.71 23.21
N LEU A 161 24.87 -21.05 23.33
CA LEU A 161 24.90 -21.99 22.20
C LEU A 161 23.67 -21.90 21.28
N GLY A 162 22.56 -21.32 21.75
CA GLY A 162 21.35 -21.13 20.97
C GLY A 162 20.34 -22.27 21.10
N LEU A 163 19.65 -22.60 20.01
CA LEU A 163 18.59 -23.59 20.00
C LEU A 163 19.15 -25.01 19.83
N PRO A 164 18.75 -25.99 20.67
CA PRO A 164 19.12 -27.38 20.46
C PRO A 164 18.40 -27.91 19.22
N MET A 165 19.17 -28.36 18.24
CA MET A 165 18.67 -28.85 16.96
C MET A 165 18.43 -30.35 16.96
N ALA A 166 19.35 -31.12 17.55
CA ALA A 166 19.25 -32.57 17.59
C ALA A 166 20.10 -33.19 18.71
N ASP A 167 19.61 -34.33 19.21
CA ASP A 167 20.32 -35.23 20.11
C ASP A 167 20.65 -36.54 19.37
N ILE A 168 21.93 -36.75 19.11
CA ILE A 168 22.44 -37.97 18.50
C ILE A 168 22.82 -38.92 19.63
N LEU A 169 22.02 -39.96 19.85
CA LEU A 169 22.22 -40.93 20.93
C LEU A 169 23.25 -42.03 20.61
N SER A 170 23.87 -41.96 19.43
CA SER A 170 24.90 -42.91 19.01
C SER A 170 26.23 -42.19 18.85
N ALA A 171 27.19 -42.48 19.73
CA ALA A 171 28.55 -41.93 19.66
C ALA A 171 29.26 -42.19 18.32
N ASN A 172 28.84 -43.24 17.59
CA ASN A 172 29.41 -43.59 16.30
C ASN A 172 28.84 -42.74 15.16
N GLN A 173 27.68 -42.11 15.33
CA GLN A 173 27.16 -41.16 14.35
C GLN A 173 27.83 -39.82 14.57
N ILE A 174 28.70 -39.43 13.63
CA ILE A 174 29.57 -38.26 13.72
C ILE A 174 29.19 -37.20 12.68
N SER A 175 27.89 -37.12 12.38
CA SER A 175 27.37 -36.29 11.33
C SER A 175 25.93 -35.84 11.61
N PHE A 176 25.58 -34.64 11.16
CA PHE A 176 24.26 -34.04 11.33
C PHE A 176 23.85 -33.24 10.08
N GLU A 177 22.59 -33.36 9.69
CA GLU A 177 21.99 -32.58 8.60
C GLU A 177 20.89 -31.70 9.21
N ASP A 178 21.08 -30.39 9.11
CA ASP A 178 20.04 -29.41 9.41
C ASP A 178 19.28 -29.09 8.12
N ARG A 179 17.95 -29.07 8.21
CA ARG A 179 17.03 -28.65 7.13
C ARG A 179 15.92 -27.74 7.63
N LEU A 180 15.99 -27.32 8.90
CA LEU A 180 14.87 -26.68 9.57
C LEU A 180 14.95 -25.16 9.44
N ASN A 181 14.11 -24.58 8.58
CA ASN A 181 13.96 -23.12 8.40
C ASN A 181 15.31 -22.40 8.20
N LEU A 182 16.07 -22.85 7.20
CA LEU A 182 17.35 -22.26 6.83
C LEU A 182 17.12 -21.05 5.93
N GLU A 183 17.60 -19.89 6.38
CA GLU A 183 17.55 -18.62 5.66
C GLU A 183 18.96 -18.28 5.14
N PRO A 184 19.10 -17.41 4.10
CA PRO A 184 20.40 -17.03 3.56
C PRO A 184 21.15 -16.06 4.49
N GLU A 185 21.56 -16.57 5.65
CA GLU A 185 22.21 -15.86 6.74
C GLU A 185 23.38 -16.68 7.29
N LYS A 186 24.11 -16.11 8.26
CA LYS A 186 25.19 -16.82 8.96
C LYS A 186 24.65 -17.55 10.17
N TYR A 187 25.01 -18.81 10.32
CA TYR A 187 24.68 -19.62 11.48
C TYR A 187 25.93 -20.14 12.16
N TRP A 188 25.90 -20.16 13.47
CA TRP A 188 26.90 -20.79 14.32
C TRP A 188 26.35 -22.14 14.78
N TYR A 189 27.06 -23.21 14.43
CA TYR A 189 26.72 -24.55 14.89
C TYR A 189 27.71 -25.00 15.95
N SER A 190 27.21 -25.26 17.16
CA SER A 190 28.02 -25.76 18.26
C SER A 190 27.73 -27.23 18.51
N ILE A 191 28.77 -28.04 18.64
CA ILE A 191 28.65 -29.48 18.87
C ILE A 191 29.21 -29.80 20.24
N VAL A 192 28.38 -30.43 21.07
CA VAL A 192 28.70 -30.80 22.45
C VAL A 192 28.66 -32.32 22.58
N ALA A 193 29.71 -32.91 23.14
CA ALA A 193 29.73 -34.34 23.44
C ALA A 193 28.89 -34.64 24.70
N LEU A 194 28.17 -35.76 24.67
CA LEU A 194 27.36 -36.24 25.78
C LEU A 194 28.05 -37.40 26.51
N ASP A 195 27.95 -37.40 27.84
CA ASP A 195 28.41 -38.50 28.69
C ASP A 195 27.41 -39.67 28.72
N SER A 196 27.77 -40.78 29.38
CA SER A 196 26.89 -41.96 29.50
C SER A 196 25.55 -41.69 30.20
N THR A 197 25.42 -40.57 30.90
CA THR A 197 24.19 -40.12 31.58
C THR A 197 23.41 -39.09 30.77
N GLY A 198 23.89 -38.71 29.57
CA GLY A 198 23.30 -37.71 28.71
C GLY A 198 23.61 -36.27 29.12
N ARG A 199 24.59 -36.04 30.00
CA ARG A 199 25.04 -34.70 30.38
C ARG A 199 26.04 -34.17 29.36
N GLU A 200 25.96 -32.87 29.14
CA GLU A 200 26.85 -32.14 28.23
C GLU A 200 28.26 -32.01 28.81
N SER A 201 29.26 -32.15 27.94
CA SER A 201 30.62 -31.75 28.26
C SER A 201 30.72 -30.23 28.44
N ARG A 202 31.68 -29.81 29.26
CA ARG A 202 32.03 -28.39 29.42
C ARG A 202 32.70 -27.81 28.18
N GLU A 203 33.40 -28.64 27.42
CA GLU A 203 34.06 -28.22 26.21
C GLU A 203 33.18 -28.52 24.98
N TYR A 204 33.09 -27.53 24.09
CA TYR A 204 32.42 -27.63 22.81
C TYR A 204 33.26 -26.97 21.73
N ASN A 205 32.86 -27.18 20.49
CA ASN A 205 33.47 -26.51 19.36
C ASN A 205 32.38 -25.99 18.44
N THR A 206 32.64 -24.85 17.81
CA THR A 206 31.67 -24.12 17.00
C THR A 206 32.23 -23.85 15.62
N ILE A 207 31.39 -24.03 14.60
CA ILE A 207 31.70 -23.66 13.22
C ILE A 207 30.73 -22.58 12.73
N LEU A 208 31.28 -21.58 12.04
CA LEU A 208 30.50 -20.59 11.32
C LEU A 208 30.15 -21.14 9.93
N VAL A 209 28.86 -21.18 9.61
CA VAL A 209 28.33 -21.63 8.33
C VAL A 209 27.61 -20.46 7.66
N GLU A 210 28.05 -20.08 6.47
CA GLU A 210 27.37 -19.08 5.64
C GLU A 210 26.39 -19.79 4.71
N VAL A 211 25.09 -19.66 4.98
CA VAL A 211 24.04 -20.29 4.17
C VAL A 211 23.71 -19.39 2.99
N THR A 212 23.67 -19.98 1.80
CA THR A 212 23.29 -19.28 0.56
C THR A 212 21.93 -19.75 0.05
N ARG A 213 21.19 -18.90 -0.66
CA ARG A 213 19.95 -19.35 -1.32
C ARG A 213 20.29 -20.41 -2.34
N ALA A 214 19.53 -21.49 -2.40
CA ALA A 214 19.71 -22.50 -3.42
C ALA A 214 18.43 -22.81 -4.17
N ILE A 215 18.60 -23.15 -5.43
CA ILE A 215 17.55 -23.60 -6.34
C ILE A 215 18.04 -24.84 -7.08
N SER A 216 17.16 -25.81 -7.28
CA SER A 216 17.53 -26.98 -8.09
C SER A 216 17.59 -26.61 -9.57
N LYS A 217 18.44 -27.30 -10.34
CA LYS A 217 18.51 -27.08 -11.80
C LYS A 217 17.15 -27.28 -12.49
N GLN A 218 16.39 -28.28 -12.07
CA GLN A 218 15.06 -28.55 -12.62
C GLN A 218 14.08 -27.40 -12.31
N GLU A 219 14.06 -26.93 -11.07
CA GLU A 219 13.20 -25.82 -10.65
C GLU A 219 13.57 -24.51 -11.37
N ALA A 220 14.86 -24.22 -11.56
CA ALA A 220 15.31 -23.05 -12.31
C ALA A 220 14.85 -23.08 -13.78
N ILE A 221 14.76 -24.26 -14.40
CA ILE A 221 14.23 -24.45 -15.75
C ILE A 221 12.70 -24.29 -15.76
N GLU A 222 12.00 -24.87 -14.78
CA GLU A 222 10.54 -24.77 -14.66
C GLU A 222 10.08 -23.32 -14.45
N LYS A 223 10.84 -22.53 -13.67
CA LYS A 223 10.62 -21.09 -13.47
C LYS A 223 11.07 -20.22 -14.64
N GLY A 224 11.65 -20.80 -15.70
CA GLY A 224 12.14 -20.07 -16.87
C GLY A 224 13.35 -19.16 -16.60
N ILE A 225 14.01 -19.31 -15.44
CA ILE A 225 15.22 -18.56 -15.08
C ILE A 225 16.39 -18.99 -15.96
N VAL A 226 16.44 -20.27 -16.29
CA VAL A 226 17.50 -20.88 -17.08
C VAL A 226 16.92 -21.61 -18.30
N SER A 227 17.60 -21.49 -19.45
CA SER A 227 17.24 -22.26 -20.64
C SER A 227 17.66 -23.74 -20.51
N ASN A 228 16.84 -24.66 -21.00
CA ASN A 228 17.09 -26.12 -20.91
C ASN A 228 18.43 -26.57 -21.52
N ASN A 229 18.98 -25.82 -22.48
CA ASN A 229 20.26 -26.11 -23.13
C ASN A 229 21.48 -25.52 -22.42
N GLN A 230 21.31 -24.81 -21.30
CA GLN A 230 22.43 -24.20 -20.58
C GLN A 230 23.12 -25.25 -19.70
N SER A 231 24.41 -25.45 -19.95
CA SER A 231 25.28 -26.30 -19.13
C SER A 231 25.58 -25.60 -17.80
N LEU A 232 24.65 -25.69 -16.85
CA LEU A 232 24.90 -25.31 -15.46
C LEU A 232 25.47 -26.49 -14.67
N GLU A 233 26.52 -26.20 -13.91
CA GLU A 233 27.16 -27.07 -12.93
C GLU A 233 26.69 -26.73 -11.51
N ILE A 234 26.95 -27.63 -10.57
CA ILE A 234 26.62 -27.42 -9.15
C ILE A 234 27.54 -26.32 -8.59
N GLY A 235 26.97 -25.37 -7.87
CA GLY A 235 27.67 -24.21 -7.35
C GLY A 235 27.67 -22.98 -8.27
N ASP A 236 27.19 -23.12 -9.51
CA ASP A 236 26.96 -21.96 -10.38
C ASP A 236 25.89 -21.04 -9.77
N THR A 237 26.08 -19.73 -9.96
CA THR A 237 25.12 -18.72 -9.50
C THR A 237 24.11 -18.37 -10.58
N VAL A 238 22.83 -18.31 -10.20
CA VAL A 238 21.72 -17.86 -11.02
C VAL A 238 21.00 -16.70 -10.35
N TYR A 239 20.40 -15.82 -11.15
CA TYR A 239 19.63 -14.69 -10.66
C TYR A 239 18.14 -15.03 -10.67
N LEU A 240 17.49 -14.94 -9.52
CA LEU A 240 16.05 -15.10 -9.37
C LEU A 240 15.30 -13.87 -9.92
N ASN A 241 13.98 -13.99 -9.97
CA ASN A 241 13.10 -12.93 -10.41
C ASN A 241 13.27 -11.66 -9.56
N PHE A 242 13.38 -10.52 -10.24
CA PHE A 242 13.62 -9.24 -9.58
C PHE A 242 12.31 -8.64 -9.05
N HIS A 243 12.26 -8.40 -7.73
CA HIS A 243 11.13 -7.79 -7.03
C HIS A 243 11.53 -6.44 -6.39
N PRO A 244 11.29 -5.28 -7.05
CA PRO A 244 11.84 -3.99 -6.64
C PRO A 244 11.40 -3.53 -5.24
N LEU A 245 10.14 -3.77 -4.89
CA LEU A 245 9.56 -3.43 -3.59
C LEU A 245 9.47 -4.66 -2.66
N GLY A 246 10.18 -5.73 -3.01
CA GLY A 246 10.10 -7.00 -2.30
C GLY A 246 8.81 -7.76 -2.62
N THR A 247 8.52 -8.72 -1.76
CA THR A 247 7.39 -9.64 -1.87
C THR A 247 6.61 -9.69 -0.56
N ASP A 248 5.39 -10.25 -0.62
CA ASP A 248 4.56 -10.49 0.56
C ASP A 248 4.78 -11.88 1.18
N TYR A 249 4.02 -12.19 2.23
CA TYR A 249 4.00 -13.48 2.93
C TYR A 249 3.67 -14.71 2.06
N LEU A 250 3.21 -14.53 0.82
CA LEU A 250 3.00 -15.61 -0.15
C LEU A 250 4.03 -15.57 -1.29
N GLY A 251 5.05 -14.73 -1.20
CA GLY A 251 6.06 -14.56 -2.24
C GLY A 251 5.55 -13.82 -3.47
N ARG A 252 4.43 -13.09 -3.39
CA ARG A 252 3.87 -12.35 -4.52
C ARG A 252 4.54 -10.99 -4.66
N ASP A 253 4.76 -10.53 -5.90
CA ASP A 253 5.44 -9.27 -6.18
C ASP A 253 4.67 -8.05 -5.63
N MET A 254 5.29 -7.32 -4.71
CA MET A 254 4.65 -6.19 -4.02
C MET A 254 4.36 -5.03 -4.99
N LEU A 255 5.25 -4.76 -5.94
CA LEU A 255 5.08 -3.66 -6.90
C LEU A 255 3.87 -3.86 -7.80
N SER A 256 3.74 -5.05 -8.39
CA SER A 256 2.59 -5.44 -9.21
C SER A 256 1.31 -5.36 -8.40
N ARG A 257 1.29 -5.91 -7.18
CA ARG A 257 0.13 -5.84 -6.29
C ARG A 257 -0.27 -4.42 -5.95
N LEU A 258 0.68 -3.52 -5.70
CA LEU A 258 0.39 -2.10 -5.43
C LEU A 258 -0.22 -1.40 -6.64
N MET A 259 0.28 -1.66 -7.86
CA MET A 259 -0.25 -1.05 -9.09
C MET A 259 -1.66 -1.58 -9.43
N HIS A 260 -1.87 -2.89 -9.29
CA HIS A 260 -3.19 -3.49 -9.50
C HIS A 260 -4.17 -3.12 -8.39
N GLY A 261 -3.72 -3.04 -7.14
CA GLY A 261 -4.49 -2.58 -6.00
C GLY A 261 -4.92 -1.12 -6.14
N ALA A 262 -4.05 -0.26 -6.69
CA ALA A 262 -4.38 1.12 -7.00
C ALA A 262 -5.58 1.22 -7.95
N ARG A 263 -5.68 0.33 -8.95
CA ARG A 263 -6.81 0.31 -9.90
C ARG A 263 -8.12 0.08 -9.18
N VAL A 264 -8.16 -0.90 -8.28
CA VAL A 264 -9.37 -1.25 -7.53
C VAL A 264 -9.76 -0.14 -6.55
N SER A 265 -8.81 0.31 -5.72
CA SER A 265 -9.05 1.37 -4.72
C SER A 265 -9.44 2.71 -5.37
N LEU A 266 -8.77 3.14 -6.44
CA LEU A 266 -9.13 4.37 -7.16
C LEU A 266 -10.43 4.23 -7.94
N PHE A 267 -10.72 3.06 -8.52
CA PHE A 267 -11.99 2.81 -9.19
C PHE A 267 -13.17 3.00 -8.23
N ILE A 268 -13.14 2.36 -7.06
CA ILE A 268 -14.19 2.51 -6.04
C ILE A 268 -14.20 3.94 -5.49
N GLY A 269 -13.01 4.46 -5.17
CA GLY A 269 -12.78 5.80 -4.62
C GLY A 269 -13.28 6.95 -5.47
N VAL A 270 -13.28 6.82 -6.80
CA VAL A 270 -13.76 7.86 -7.72
C VAL A 270 -15.19 7.60 -8.18
N LEU A 271 -15.52 6.35 -8.50
CA LEU A 271 -16.80 6.01 -9.13
C LEU A 271 -17.98 6.18 -8.15
N ALA A 272 -17.83 5.73 -6.90
CA ALA A 272 -18.92 5.83 -5.93
C ALA A 272 -19.29 7.29 -5.60
N PRO A 273 -18.33 8.21 -5.32
CA PRO A 273 -18.60 9.64 -5.19
C PRO A 273 -19.33 10.24 -6.37
N ILE A 274 -18.93 9.93 -7.61
CA ILE A 274 -19.61 10.47 -8.79
C ILE A 274 -21.10 10.11 -8.75
N PHE A 275 -21.44 8.83 -8.51
CA PHE A 275 -22.82 8.39 -8.48
C PHE A 275 -23.64 8.99 -7.33
N PHE A 276 -23.12 8.95 -6.09
CA PHE A 276 -23.90 9.48 -4.97
C PHE A 276 -23.96 10.99 -4.95
N VAL A 277 -22.97 11.70 -5.49
CA VAL A 277 -23.01 13.15 -5.66
C VAL A 277 -24.07 13.51 -6.69
N ILE A 278 -24.12 12.83 -7.84
CA ILE A 278 -25.18 13.03 -8.84
C ILE A 278 -26.57 12.79 -8.22
N LEU A 279 -26.75 11.68 -7.50
CA LEU A 279 -27.99 11.36 -6.80
C LEU A 279 -28.36 12.47 -5.80
N GLY A 280 -27.39 12.91 -5.00
CA GLY A 280 -27.56 13.99 -4.04
C GLY A 280 -27.91 15.33 -4.69
N VAL A 281 -27.27 15.67 -5.81
CA VAL A 281 -27.55 16.91 -6.56
C VAL A 281 -28.99 16.92 -7.08
N VAL A 282 -29.43 15.82 -7.70
CA VAL A 282 -30.80 15.69 -8.21
C VAL A 282 -31.80 15.80 -7.08
N TYR A 283 -31.59 15.05 -5.99
CA TYR A 283 -32.48 15.02 -4.83
C TYR A 283 -32.54 16.36 -4.10
N GLY A 284 -31.39 16.96 -3.82
CA GLY A 284 -31.25 18.24 -3.12
C GLY A 284 -31.81 19.41 -3.91
N SER A 285 -31.60 19.44 -5.24
CA SER A 285 -32.17 20.47 -6.11
C SER A 285 -33.69 20.40 -6.16
N ALA A 286 -34.25 19.19 -6.25
CA ALA A 286 -35.70 19.00 -6.20
C ALA A 286 -36.29 19.47 -4.86
N ALA A 287 -35.68 19.07 -3.74
CA ALA A 287 -36.13 19.48 -2.41
C ALA A 287 -36.05 21.00 -2.20
N GLY A 288 -34.92 21.62 -2.57
CA GLY A 288 -34.71 23.06 -2.41
C GLY A 288 -35.62 23.90 -3.28
N PHE A 289 -35.89 23.47 -4.52
CA PHE A 289 -36.77 24.23 -5.41
C PHE A 289 -38.23 24.16 -4.99
N LEU A 290 -38.76 22.95 -4.79
CA LEU A 290 -40.18 22.73 -4.50
C LEU A 290 -40.60 23.31 -3.14
N GLY A 291 -39.70 23.29 -2.15
CA GLY A 291 -39.95 23.88 -0.84
C GLY A 291 -41.14 23.29 -0.09
N GLY A 292 -41.52 23.96 1.00
CA GLY A 292 -42.72 23.65 1.77
C GLY A 292 -42.77 22.22 2.32
N ARG A 293 -43.92 21.56 2.17
CA ARG A 293 -44.14 20.19 2.67
C ARG A 293 -43.33 19.14 1.92
N VAL A 294 -43.15 19.30 0.61
CA VAL A 294 -42.42 18.33 -0.21
C VAL A 294 -40.97 18.25 0.22
N ASP A 295 -40.35 19.42 0.44
CA ASP A 295 -39.02 19.53 1.01
C ASP A 295 -38.90 18.83 2.37
N GLN A 296 -39.85 19.06 3.28
CA GLN A 296 -39.87 18.39 4.59
C GLN A 296 -39.93 16.86 4.48
N TYR A 297 -40.76 16.30 3.60
CA TYR A 297 -40.83 14.85 3.40
C TYR A 297 -39.54 14.30 2.77
N LEU A 298 -38.99 14.98 1.77
CA LEU A 298 -37.75 14.58 1.11
C LEU A 298 -36.58 14.60 2.09
N MET A 299 -36.44 15.64 2.90
CA MET A 299 -35.39 15.71 3.93
C MET A 299 -35.60 14.70 5.05
N ARG A 300 -36.86 14.38 5.42
CA ARG A 300 -37.12 13.33 6.40
C ARG A 300 -36.68 11.95 5.91
N PHE A 301 -36.87 11.65 4.63
CA PHE A 301 -36.34 10.43 4.03
C PHE A 301 -34.81 10.42 3.99
N ALA A 302 -34.17 11.55 3.66
CA ALA A 302 -32.71 11.68 3.72
C ALA A 302 -32.17 11.47 5.15
N ASP A 303 -32.83 12.02 6.16
CA ASP A 303 -32.49 11.81 7.58
C ASP A 303 -32.65 10.35 8.01
N PHE A 304 -33.68 9.65 7.50
CA PHE A 304 -33.84 8.21 7.69
C PHE A 304 -32.64 7.43 7.12
N VAL A 305 -32.19 7.75 5.91
CA VAL A 305 -31.03 7.09 5.29
C VAL A 305 -29.74 7.31 6.10
N VAL A 306 -29.52 8.52 6.62
CA VAL A 306 -28.37 8.83 7.48
C VAL A 306 -28.37 8.03 8.78
N ALA A 307 -29.56 7.69 9.30
CA ALA A 307 -29.70 6.89 10.51
C ALA A 307 -29.35 5.40 10.30
N LEU A 308 -29.20 4.93 9.06
CA LEU A 308 -28.89 3.54 8.74
C LEU A 308 -27.41 3.23 9.03
N PRO A 309 -27.09 2.19 9.82
CA PRO A 309 -25.70 1.81 10.08
C PRO A 309 -25.04 1.25 8.81
N PHE A 310 -24.02 1.95 8.32
CA PHE A 310 -23.33 1.62 7.06
C PHE A 310 -22.82 0.17 7.02
N LEU A 311 -22.16 -0.29 8.09
CA LEU A 311 -21.62 -1.65 8.17
C LEU A 311 -22.72 -2.72 8.11
N LEU A 312 -23.88 -2.49 8.73
CA LEU A 312 -24.97 -3.47 8.71
C LEU A 312 -25.53 -3.65 7.30
N PHE A 313 -25.72 -2.54 6.57
CA PHE A 313 -26.17 -2.61 5.18
C PHE A 313 -25.11 -3.21 4.27
N MET A 314 -23.83 -2.96 4.51
CA MET A 314 -22.75 -3.63 3.79
C MET A 314 -22.83 -5.15 3.95
N ILE A 315 -23.00 -5.64 5.19
CA ILE A 315 -23.19 -7.08 5.47
C ILE A 315 -24.44 -7.61 4.76
N LEU A 316 -25.56 -6.88 4.86
CA LEU A 316 -26.83 -7.28 4.25
C LEU A 316 -26.72 -7.36 2.72
N PHE A 317 -26.07 -6.40 2.06
CA PHE A 317 -25.84 -6.45 0.62
C PHE A 317 -24.90 -7.60 0.25
N LYS A 318 -23.83 -7.84 1.01
CA LYS A 318 -22.94 -8.99 0.75
C LYS A 318 -23.71 -10.30 0.76
N ILE A 319 -24.55 -10.52 1.78
CA ILE A 319 -25.41 -11.71 1.91
C ILE A 319 -26.46 -11.75 0.80
N ALA A 320 -27.13 -10.64 0.50
CA ALA A 320 -28.19 -10.57 -0.51
C ALA A 320 -27.68 -10.86 -1.94
N PHE A 321 -26.43 -10.49 -2.24
CA PHE A 321 -25.78 -10.80 -3.50
C PHE A 321 -25.18 -12.23 -3.54
N GLY A 322 -25.34 -13.01 -2.47
CA GLY A 322 -24.83 -14.38 -2.37
C GLY A 322 -23.30 -14.46 -2.27
N ILE A 323 -22.63 -13.39 -1.83
CA ILE A 323 -21.16 -13.32 -1.79
C ILE A 323 -20.67 -14.01 -0.53
N GLY A 324 -19.96 -15.11 -0.72
CA GLY A 324 -19.46 -15.98 0.34
C GLY A 324 -18.32 -15.36 1.17
N PRO A 325 -17.96 -15.99 2.30
CA PRO A 325 -16.68 -15.74 2.95
C PRO A 325 -15.53 -15.99 1.97
N GLY A 326 -14.62 -15.02 1.81
CA GLY A 326 -13.51 -15.12 0.86
C GLY A 326 -13.80 -14.62 -0.57
N GLU A 327 -15.02 -14.17 -0.87
CA GLU A 327 -15.34 -13.54 -2.16
C GLU A 327 -15.33 -12.01 -2.08
N SER A 328 -14.91 -11.38 -3.18
CA SER A 328 -14.73 -9.92 -3.28
C SER A 328 -16.07 -9.17 -3.31
N GLY A 329 -16.29 -8.31 -2.31
CA GLY A 329 -17.52 -7.54 -2.11
C GLY A 329 -17.58 -6.20 -2.84
N VAL A 330 -16.91 -6.04 -3.99
CA VAL A 330 -16.82 -4.74 -4.70
C VAL A 330 -18.20 -4.16 -5.04
N MET A 331 -19.09 -4.97 -5.61
CA MET A 331 -20.43 -4.52 -6.02
C MET A 331 -21.34 -4.17 -4.83
N PRO A 332 -21.48 -5.00 -3.78
CA PRO A 332 -22.18 -4.63 -2.55
C PRO A 332 -21.66 -3.34 -1.92
N MET A 333 -20.34 -3.16 -1.90
CA MET A 333 -19.71 -1.97 -1.34
C MET A 333 -20.05 -0.72 -2.15
N LEU A 334 -19.95 -0.79 -3.48
CA LEU A 334 -20.34 0.32 -4.35
C LEU A 334 -21.82 0.67 -4.16
N LEU A 335 -22.69 -0.33 -4.10
CA LEU A 335 -24.12 -0.12 -3.86
C LEU A 335 -24.38 0.51 -2.48
N ALA A 336 -23.71 0.03 -1.42
CA ALA A 336 -23.81 0.58 -0.08
C ALA A 336 -23.39 2.05 -0.03
N LEU A 337 -22.24 2.39 -0.63
CA LEU A 337 -21.74 3.75 -0.74
C LEU A 337 -22.74 4.65 -1.49
N VAL A 338 -23.26 4.19 -2.63
CA VAL A 338 -24.17 4.99 -3.44
C VAL A 338 -25.50 5.25 -2.74
N LEU A 339 -26.09 4.23 -2.11
CA LEU A 339 -27.39 4.33 -1.47
C LEU A 339 -27.37 5.05 -0.13
N LEU A 340 -26.23 5.08 0.57
CA LEU A 340 -26.15 5.61 1.93
C LEU A 340 -25.39 6.94 2.04
N SER A 341 -24.52 7.29 1.09
CA SER A 341 -23.67 8.49 1.21
C SER A 341 -24.20 9.75 0.50
N TRP A 342 -25.25 9.65 -0.32
CA TRP A 342 -25.85 10.79 -1.02
C TRP A 342 -26.51 11.89 -0.14
N PRO A 343 -27.07 11.62 1.08
CA PRO A 343 -27.82 12.62 1.84
C PRO A 343 -27.03 13.89 2.19
N ALA A 344 -25.73 13.76 2.48
CA ALA A 344 -24.86 14.89 2.81
C ALA A 344 -24.80 15.89 1.65
N THR A 345 -24.55 15.39 0.43
CA THR A 345 -24.55 16.19 -0.79
C THR A 345 -25.92 16.81 -1.06
N ALA A 346 -27.01 16.05 -0.88
CA ALA A 346 -28.36 16.56 -1.06
C ALA A 346 -28.67 17.75 -0.13
N ARG A 347 -28.23 17.68 1.13
CA ARG A 347 -28.45 18.76 2.10
C ARG A 347 -27.67 20.02 1.72
N LEU A 348 -26.43 19.89 1.25
CA LEU A 348 -25.61 21.01 0.79
C LEU A 348 -26.22 21.68 -0.45
N VAL A 349 -26.55 20.89 -1.48
CA VAL A 349 -27.12 21.40 -2.74
C VAL A 349 -28.48 22.03 -2.50
N ARG A 350 -29.31 21.44 -1.64
CA ARG A 350 -30.60 22.02 -1.22
C ARG A 350 -30.42 23.42 -0.63
N GLY A 351 -29.45 23.62 0.27
CA GLY A 351 -29.19 24.93 0.87
C GLY A 351 -28.85 25.99 -0.18
N GLN A 352 -28.01 25.64 -1.15
CA GLN A 352 -27.64 26.52 -2.26
C GLN A 352 -28.83 26.83 -3.17
N VAL A 353 -29.65 25.82 -3.48
CA VAL A 353 -30.83 25.98 -4.34
C VAL A 353 -31.88 26.87 -3.67
N LEU A 354 -32.07 26.75 -2.34
CA LEU A 354 -32.95 27.65 -1.60
C LEU A 354 -32.50 29.11 -1.69
N GLN A 355 -31.19 29.37 -1.61
CA GLN A 355 -30.64 30.71 -1.77
C GLN A 355 -30.85 31.23 -3.20
N ILE A 356 -30.51 30.42 -4.22
CA ILE A 356 -30.62 30.80 -5.63
C ILE A 356 -32.08 31.04 -6.04
N ARG A 357 -33.03 30.28 -5.48
CA ARG A 357 -34.46 30.40 -5.80
C ARG A 357 -35.01 31.80 -5.52
N GLU A 358 -34.49 32.49 -4.51
CA GLU A 358 -34.91 33.83 -4.12
C GLU A 358 -34.26 34.96 -4.96
N GLU A 359 -33.39 34.61 -5.93
CA GLU A 359 -32.73 35.58 -6.78
C GLU A 359 -33.69 36.20 -7.82
N GLY A 360 -33.54 37.51 -8.07
CA GLY A 360 -34.45 38.27 -8.93
C GLY A 360 -34.56 37.75 -10.37
N TYR A 361 -33.49 37.17 -10.93
CA TYR A 361 -33.50 36.60 -12.27
C TYR A 361 -34.28 35.28 -12.37
N ILE A 362 -34.36 34.50 -11.28
CA ILE A 362 -35.19 33.29 -11.22
C ILE A 362 -36.67 33.69 -11.22
N LEU A 363 -37.04 34.67 -10.38
CA LEU A 363 -38.40 35.20 -10.32
C LEU A 363 -38.83 35.79 -11.67
N ALA A 364 -37.97 36.57 -12.32
CA ALA A 364 -38.23 37.10 -13.66
C ALA A 364 -38.45 35.97 -14.69
N SER A 365 -37.63 34.91 -14.65
CA SER A 365 -37.79 33.76 -15.54
C SER A 365 -39.09 32.98 -15.27
N GLN A 366 -39.56 32.91 -14.02
CA GLN A 366 -40.84 32.30 -13.68
C GLN A 366 -42.01 33.11 -14.23
N LEU A 367 -41.95 34.45 -14.14
CA LEU A 367 -42.96 35.34 -14.71
C LEU A 367 -43.08 35.22 -16.25
N LEU A 368 -41.98 34.85 -16.91
CA LEU A 368 -41.94 34.54 -18.35
C LEU A 368 -42.45 33.13 -18.70
N GLY A 369 -42.93 32.36 -17.72
CA GLY A 369 -43.52 31.03 -17.94
C GLY A 369 -42.51 29.87 -18.02
N ALA A 370 -41.28 30.05 -17.52
CA ALA A 370 -40.29 28.97 -17.50
C ALA A 370 -40.73 27.80 -16.60
N LYS A 371 -40.58 26.57 -17.09
CA LYS A 371 -40.92 25.34 -16.35
C LYS A 371 -39.88 25.05 -15.26
N THR A 372 -40.30 24.40 -14.17
CA THR A 372 -39.46 24.01 -13.02
C THR A 372 -38.15 23.31 -13.41
N TYR A 373 -38.23 22.25 -14.23
CA TYR A 373 -37.02 21.50 -14.62
C TYR A 373 -36.05 22.35 -15.44
N PHE A 374 -36.56 23.30 -16.23
CA PHE A 374 -35.74 24.24 -16.99
C PHE A 374 -34.99 25.17 -16.05
N LEU A 375 -35.66 25.74 -15.05
CA LEU A 375 -35.01 26.58 -14.03
C LEU A 375 -33.92 25.82 -13.28
N ILE A 376 -34.21 24.57 -12.88
CA ILE A 376 -33.25 23.73 -12.15
C ILE A 376 -32.02 23.43 -13.01
N LEU A 377 -32.20 22.93 -14.23
CA LEU A 377 -31.09 22.48 -15.09
C LEU A 377 -30.32 23.63 -15.74
N ARG A 378 -31.01 24.72 -16.10
CA ARG A 378 -30.40 25.85 -16.82
C ARG A 378 -29.80 26.90 -15.89
N HIS A 379 -30.40 27.11 -14.72
CA HIS A 379 -30.02 28.20 -13.83
C HIS A 379 -29.52 27.71 -12.48
N MET A 380 -30.16 26.74 -11.82
CA MET A 380 -29.79 26.41 -10.44
C MET A 380 -28.56 25.50 -10.36
N ILE A 381 -28.59 24.32 -10.99
CA ILE A 381 -27.46 23.38 -10.99
C ILE A 381 -26.19 24.05 -11.53
N PRO A 382 -26.21 24.79 -12.66
CA PRO A 382 -25.02 25.48 -13.15
C PRO A 382 -24.42 26.48 -12.15
N ASN A 383 -25.25 27.16 -11.35
CA ASN A 383 -24.79 28.07 -10.31
C ASN A 383 -24.27 27.35 -9.05
N THR A 384 -24.58 26.07 -8.86
CA THR A 384 -24.08 25.26 -7.73
C THR A 384 -22.89 24.37 -8.09
N ILE A 385 -22.45 24.32 -9.35
CA ILE A 385 -21.33 23.47 -9.80
C ILE A 385 -20.09 23.67 -8.93
N GLY A 386 -19.78 24.90 -8.51
CA GLY A 386 -18.63 25.16 -7.65
C GLY A 386 -18.68 24.36 -6.34
N VAL A 387 -19.82 24.40 -5.64
CA VAL A 387 -20.04 23.62 -4.40
C VAL A 387 -20.04 22.12 -4.67
N ILE A 388 -20.62 21.70 -5.80
CA ILE A 388 -20.66 20.27 -6.20
C ILE A 388 -19.25 19.73 -6.44
N LEU A 389 -18.39 20.46 -7.16
CA LEU A 389 -17.02 20.04 -7.45
C LEU A 389 -16.16 19.98 -6.18
N VAL A 390 -16.31 20.95 -5.28
CA VAL A 390 -15.63 20.92 -3.97
C VAL A 390 -16.08 19.71 -3.16
N THR A 391 -17.39 19.45 -3.11
CA THR A 391 -17.96 18.29 -2.41
C THR A 391 -17.42 16.98 -2.98
N LEU A 392 -17.40 16.84 -4.30
CA LEU A 392 -16.87 15.66 -4.98
C LEU A 392 -15.39 15.43 -4.65
N THR A 393 -14.60 16.50 -4.58
CA THR A 393 -13.15 16.39 -4.31
C THR A 393 -12.86 15.91 -2.88
N PHE A 394 -13.67 16.28 -1.89
CA PHE A 394 -13.56 15.75 -0.51
C PHE A 394 -14.20 14.37 -0.33
N ALA A 395 -15.17 14.01 -1.19
CA ALA A 395 -15.81 12.71 -1.16
C ALA A 395 -14.87 11.57 -1.59
N ILE A 396 -14.04 11.80 -2.62
CA ILE A 396 -13.06 10.82 -3.12
C ILE A 396 -12.13 10.27 -2.01
N PRO A 397 -11.35 11.09 -1.28
CA PRO A 397 -10.45 10.60 -0.25
C PRO A 397 -11.19 9.91 0.90
N SER A 398 -12.39 10.39 1.23
CA SER A 398 -13.24 9.77 2.25
C SER A 398 -13.67 8.36 1.84
N VAL A 399 -14.07 8.16 0.59
CA VAL A 399 -14.45 6.82 0.07
C VAL A 399 -13.25 5.91 -0.07
N ILE A 400 -12.09 6.41 -0.51
CA ILE A 400 -10.85 5.62 -0.56
C ILE A 400 -10.51 5.08 0.84
N PHE A 401 -10.63 5.93 1.87
CA PHE A 401 -10.41 5.49 3.24
C PHE A 401 -11.46 4.46 3.70
N VAL A 402 -12.74 4.64 3.38
CA VAL A 402 -13.81 3.67 3.71
C VAL A 402 -13.60 2.34 2.99
N GLU A 403 -13.22 2.34 1.71
CA GLU A 403 -12.85 1.13 0.97
C GLU A 403 -11.68 0.44 1.65
N ALA A 404 -10.60 1.17 1.94
CA ALA A 404 -9.42 0.61 2.60
C ALA A 404 -9.78 0.01 3.96
N PHE A 405 -10.61 0.70 4.76
CA PHE A 405 -11.09 0.21 6.06
C PHE A 405 -11.95 -1.05 5.92
N LEU A 406 -12.91 -1.08 4.99
CA LEU A 406 -13.78 -2.24 4.77
C LEU A 406 -13.00 -3.46 4.26
N SER A 407 -12.08 -3.25 3.31
CA SER A 407 -11.20 -4.30 2.79
C SER A 407 -10.24 -4.79 3.87
N PHE A 408 -9.74 -3.88 4.73
CA PHE A 408 -8.89 -4.23 5.86
C PHE A 408 -9.58 -5.13 6.89
N ILE A 409 -10.88 -4.97 7.13
CA ILE A 409 -11.67 -5.86 8.01
C ILE A 409 -12.26 -7.08 7.28
N GLY A 410 -11.92 -7.29 6.00
CA GLY A 410 -12.38 -8.44 5.21
C GLY A 410 -13.83 -8.36 4.69
N MET A 411 -14.46 -7.19 4.78
CA MET A 411 -15.82 -6.96 4.29
C MET A 411 -15.86 -6.39 2.86
N GLY A 412 -14.81 -5.69 2.43
CA GLY A 412 -14.69 -5.08 1.10
C GLY A 412 -14.07 -6.01 0.06
N VAL A 413 -12.93 -5.60 -0.47
CA VAL A 413 -12.10 -6.40 -1.38
C VAL A 413 -11.31 -7.42 -0.56
N VAL A 414 -11.28 -8.66 -1.03
CA VAL A 414 -10.54 -9.75 -0.39
C VAL A 414 -9.68 -10.48 -1.44
N PRO A 415 -8.58 -11.15 -1.02
CA PRO A 415 -7.75 -11.93 -1.94
C PRO A 415 -8.57 -12.96 -2.74
N PRO A 416 -8.20 -13.26 -4.00
CA PRO A 416 -6.92 -12.98 -4.65
C PRO A 416 -6.80 -11.57 -5.28
N THR A 417 -7.89 -10.80 -5.36
CA THR A 417 -7.83 -9.46 -5.97
C THR A 417 -7.15 -8.47 -5.01
N PRO A 418 -6.08 -7.78 -5.44
CA PRO A 418 -5.43 -6.80 -4.57
C PRO A 418 -6.27 -5.52 -4.48
N SER A 419 -6.40 -4.96 -3.28
CA SER A 419 -6.66 -3.53 -3.03
C SER A 419 -5.69 -3.04 -1.96
N TRP A 420 -5.46 -1.74 -1.87
CA TRP A 420 -4.53 -1.25 -0.84
C TRP A 420 -5.03 -1.57 0.58
N GLY A 421 -6.34 -1.59 0.81
CA GLY A 421 -6.92 -2.01 2.09
C GLY A 421 -6.69 -3.49 2.40
N SER A 422 -6.88 -4.38 1.42
CA SER A 422 -6.65 -5.82 1.62
C SER A 422 -5.16 -6.13 1.84
N MET A 423 -4.27 -5.42 1.14
CA MET A 423 -2.81 -5.55 1.32
C MET A 423 -2.37 -5.08 2.71
N CYS A 424 -2.97 -4.03 3.26
CA CYS A 424 -2.73 -3.63 4.65
C CYS A 424 -3.16 -4.70 5.66
N ASN A 425 -4.24 -5.45 5.39
CA ASN A 425 -4.66 -6.55 6.27
C ASN A 425 -3.67 -7.71 6.23
N GLU A 426 -3.22 -8.10 5.04
CA GLU A 426 -2.20 -9.13 4.83
C GLU A 426 -0.89 -8.78 5.55
N GLY A 427 -0.36 -7.56 5.31
CA GLY A 427 0.89 -7.10 5.92
C GLY A 427 0.81 -6.84 7.43
N LEU A 428 -0.40 -6.74 8.02
CA LEU A 428 -0.55 -6.59 9.47
C LEU A 428 -0.03 -7.84 10.21
N GLN A 429 -0.24 -9.03 9.64
CA GLN A 429 0.16 -10.30 10.28
C GLN A 429 1.69 -10.45 10.34
N THR A 430 2.40 -9.83 9.40
CA THR A 430 3.86 -9.91 9.26
C THR A 430 4.58 -8.64 9.69
N MET A 431 3.86 -7.60 10.15
CA MET A 431 4.39 -6.25 10.38
C MET A 431 5.64 -6.20 11.28
N LEU A 432 5.74 -7.07 12.29
CA LEU A 432 6.88 -7.06 13.21
C LEU A 432 8.19 -7.54 12.55
N ASN A 433 8.09 -8.44 11.57
CA ASN A 433 9.25 -9.05 10.90
C ASN A 433 9.50 -8.43 9.52
N HIS A 434 8.42 -8.11 8.80
CA HIS A 434 8.41 -7.67 7.41
C HIS A 434 7.55 -6.40 7.26
N PRO A 435 7.99 -5.26 7.85
CA PRO A 435 7.19 -4.04 7.89
C PRO A 435 6.91 -3.44 6.51
N HIS A 436 7.71 -3.77 5.48
CA HIS A 436 7.50 -3.28 4.12
C HIS A 436 6.14 -3.70 3.54
N GLU A 437 5.61 -4.86 3.95
CA GLU A 437 4.34 -5.40 3.46
C GLU A 437 3.14 -4.51 3.79
N ILE A 438 3.16 -3.81 4.94
CA ILE A 438 2.10 -2.88 5.36
C ILE A 438 2.46 -1.41 5.04
N ILE A 439 3.74 -1.03 5.14
CA ILE A 439 4.17 0.36 4.97
C ILE A 439 3.87 0.86 3.55
N PHE A 440 4.15 0.06 2.52
CA PHE A 440 3.91 0.50 1.15
C PHE A 440 2.42 0.75 0.83
N PRO A 441 1.49 -0.20 1.03
CA PRO A 441 0.07 0.06 0.75
C PRO A 441 -0.51 1.18 1.64
N ALA A 442 -0.12 1.25 2.92
CA ALA A 442 -0.58 2.31 3.82
C ALA A 442 -0.06 3.70 3.39
N SER A 443 1.19 3.79 2.92
CA SER A 443 1.76 5.03 2.41
C SER A 443 1.03 5.52 1.16
N LEU A 444 0.65 4.62 0.25
CA LEU A 444 -0.10 4.97 -0.96
C LEU A 444 -1.51 5.46 -0.65
N ILE A 445 -2.22 4.83 0.30
CA ILE A 445 -3.50 5.33 0.80
C ILE A 445 -3.31 6.75 1.36
N SER A 446 -2.33 6.94 2.23
CA SER A 446 -2.06 8.24 2.88
C SER A 446 -1.74 9.35 1.88
N ILE A 447 -0.82 9.09 0.94
CA ILE A 447 -0.42 10.04 -0.11
C ILE A 447 -1.63 10.39 -1.00
N THR A 448 -2.44 9.40 -1.36
CA THR A 448 -3.63 9.61 -2.20
C THR A 448 -4.66 10.46 -1.47
N VAL A 449 -4.99 10.11 -0.22
CA VAL A 449 -5.95 10.86 0.60
C VAL A 449 -5.49 12.30 0.81
N LEU A 450 -4.20 12.49 1.12
CA LEU A 450 -3.61 13.81 1.28
C LEU A 450 -3.69 14.63 -0.02
N ALA A 451 -3.36 14.02 -1.16
CA ALA A 451 -3.38 14.70 -2.44
C ALA A 451 -4.80 15.19 -2.80
N PHE A 452 -5.82 14.33 -2.68
CA PHE A 452 -7.19 14.76 -2.96
C PHE A 452 -7.71 15.79 -1.95
N ASN A 453 -7.36 15.71 -0.66
CA ASN A 453 -7.74 16.74 0.32
C ASN A 453 -7.12 18.10 -0.03
N LEU A 454 -5.82 18.14 -0.35
CA LEU A 454 -5.13 19.37 -0.76
C LEU A 454 -5.68 19.93 -2.07
N LEU A 455 -6.07 19.06 -3.02
CA LEU A 455 -6.76 19.48 -4.24
C LEU A 455 -8.12 20.10 -3.90
N GLY A 456 -8.87 19.51 -2.97
CA GLY A 456 -10.19 19.98 -2.54
C GLY A 456 -10.14 21.36 -1.89
N ASP A 457 -9.16 21.58 -1.00
CA ASP A 457 -8.90 22.89 -0.39
C ASP A 457 -8.55 23.93 -1.48
N GLY A 458 -7.63 23.59 -2.38
CA GLY A 458 -7.24 24.48 -3.48
C GLY A 458 -8.39 24.84 -4.41
N LEU A 459 -9.26 23.86 -4.71
CA LEU A 459 -10.44 24.06 -5.54
C LEU A 459 -11.49 24.92 -4.84
N ARG A 460 -11.69 24.72 -3.55
CA ARG A 460 -12.57 25.55 -2.73
C ARG A 460 -12.10 27.01 -2.73
N ASP A 461 -10.82 27.24 -2.43
CA ASP A 461 -10.23 28.58 -2.41
C ASP A 461 -10.33 29.29 -3.77
N ALA A 462 -10.16 28.55 -4.86
CA ALA A 462 -10.28 29.08 -6.21
C ALA A 462 -11.71 29.50 -6.57
N LEU A 463 -12.72 28.77 -6.08
CA LEU A 463 -14.13 28.98 -6.42
C LEU A 463 -14.84 29.98 -5.49
N ASP A 464 -14.36 30.19 -4.26
CA ASP A 464 -14.96 31.07 -3.23
C ASP A 464 -14.67 32.58 -3.45
N ALA A 465 -13.93 32.94 -4.49
CA ALA A 465 -13.47 34.31 -4.73
C ALA A 465 -14.58 35.35 -5.08
N LYS A 466 -15.85 34.95 -5.12
CA LYS A 466 -16.99 35.86 -5.38
C LYS A 466 -17.17 36.91 -4.26
N MET A 467 -16.55 36.73 -3.09
CA MET A 467 -16.68 37.67 -1.97
C MET A 467 -15.60 38.76 -1.89
N ARG A 468 -14.50 38.68 -2.64
CA ARG A 468 -13.31 39.54 -2.40
C ARG A 468 -13.08 40.65 -3.41
N SER A 469 -13.98 40.81 -4.40
CA SER A 469 -13.94 41.92 -5.38
C SER A 469 -14.98 43.01 -5.09
N LYS A 470 -15.59 42.98 -3.90
CA LYS A 470 -16.58 43.97 -3.43
C LYS A 470 -16.07 44.84 -2.27
N GLU A 471 -14.85 44.61 -1.81
CA GLU A 471 -14.05 45.52 -0.98
C GLU A 471 -12.96 46.14 -1.85
#